data_AF-A0AAW0G3L6-F1
#
_entry.id   AF-A0AAW0G3L6-F1
#
_cell.length_a   1.000
_cell.length_b   1.000
_cell.length_c   1.000
_cell.angle_alpha   90.00
_cell.angle_beta   90.00
_cell.angle_gamma   90.00
#
_symmetry.space_group_name_H-M   'P 1'
#
loop_
_entity.id
_entity.type
_entity.pdbx_description
1 polymer ?
#
loop_
_entity_poly.entity_id
_entity_poly.type
_entity_poly.pdbx_seq_one_letter_code
_entity_poly.pdbx_strand_id
1 'polypeptide(L)'
;MRLWHRLSAGVYHICQVVEIQIELTMSDLASIPSLIGGFVEGISISNILFGITIAQFYVYTQAWDRDPKWLKCLATIIILLEIVYTVFSNRAQYFYSVLAIENPALLFKIDWSVPVCSST
;
A
#
# COMPACT_ATOMS: atom_id res chain seq x y z
N MET A 1 -27.00 5.48 1.99
CA MET A 1 -26.72 4.02 1.90
C MET A 1 -26.35 3.53 0.49
N ARG A 2 -26.99 3.99 -0.60
CA ARG A 2 -26.65 3.55 -1.98
C ARG A 2 -25.24 3.91 -2.45
N LEU A 3 -24.69 5.06 -2.02
CA LEU A 3 -23.33 5.49 -2.40
C LEU A 3 -22.24 4.59 -1.79
N TRP A 4 -22.43 4.17 -0.53
CA TRP A 4 -21.52 3.28 0.19
C TRP A 4 -21.51 1.88 -0.43
N HIS A 5 -22.68 1.38 -0.87
CA HIS A 5 -22.79 0.11 -1.60
C HIS A 5 -22.11 0.17 -2.98
N ARG A 6 -22.11 1.33 -3.65
CA ARG A 6 -21.40 1.53 -4.93
C ARG A 6 -19.90 1.67 -4.74
N LEU A 7 -19.44 2.35 -3.69
CA LEU A 7 -18.03 2.43 -3.33
C LEU A 7 -17.48 1.06 -2.91
N SER A 8 -18.22 0.33 -2.10
CA SER A 8 -17.88 -1.04 -1.69
C SER A 8 -17.81 -1.99 -2.87
N ALA A 9 -18.80 -1.97 -3.79
CA ALA A 9 -18.74 -2.76 -5.03
C ALA A 9 -17.54 -2.38 -5.91
N GLY A 10 -17.24 -1.09 -6.05
CA GLY A 10 -16.06 -0.63 -6.77
C GLY A 10 -14.75 -1.10 -6.12
N VAL A 11 -14.68 -1.10 -4.79
CA VAL A 11 -13.53 -1.61 -4.04
C VAL A 11 -13.37 -3.11 -4.20
N TYR A 12 -14.44 -3.91 -4.21
CA TYR A 12 -14.33 -5.34 -4.49
C TYR A 12 -13.78 -5.61 -5.90
N HIS A 13 -14.20 -4.83 -6.90
CA HIS A 13 -13.66 -4.93 -8.25
C HIS A 13 -12.18 -4.49 -8.33
N ILE A 14 -11.81 -3.40 -7.65
CA ILE A 14 -10.42 -2.92 -7.61
C ILE A 14 -9.55 -3.91 -6.83
N CYS A 15 -10.03 -4.47 -5.73
CA CYS A 15 -9.34 -5.47 -4.94
C CYS A 15 -9.08 -6.73 -5.76
N GLN A 16 -10.08 -7.23 -6.50
CA GLN A 16 -9.90 -8.35 -7.43
C GLN A 16 -8.90 -8.05 -8.55
N VAL A 17 -8.93 -6.84 -9.12
CA VAL A 17 -7.95 -6.44 -10.14
C VAL A 17 -6.54 -6.35 -9.55
N VAL A 18 -6.38 -5.82 -8.34
CA VAL A 18 -5.10 -5.72 -7.63
C VAL A 18 -4.57 -7.10 -7.25
N GLU A 19 -5.42 -7.99 -6.76
CA GLU A 19 -5.06 -9.36 -6.37
C GLU A 19 -4.58 -10.17 -7.58
N ILE A 20 -5.24 -10.00 -8.74
CA ILE A 20 -4.81 -10.58 -10.02
C ILE A 20 -3.48 -9.97 -10.51
N GLN A 21 -3.28 -8.65 -10.33
CA GLN A 21 -2.00 -8.02 -10.68
C GLN A 21 -0.86 -8.55 -9.81
N ILE A 22 -1.09 -8.71 -8.50
CA ILE A 22 -0.09 -9.22 -7.55
C ILE A 22 0.33 -10.66 -7.89
N GLU A 23 -0.63 -11.54 -8.24
CA GLU A 23 -0.31 -12.91 -8.66
C GLU A 23 0.54 -12.96 -9.94
N LEU A 24 0.28 -12.06 -10.90
CA LEU A 24 1.05 -11.97 -12.14
C LEU A 24 2.46 -11.42 -11.91
N THR A 25 2.62 -10.38 -11.07
CA THR A 25 3.93 -9.81 -10.73
C THR A 25 4.82 -10.80 -9.96
N MET A 26 4.22 -11.68 -9.14
CA MET A 26 4.97 -12.69 -8.39
C MET A 26 5.59 -13.79 -9.27
N SER A 27 5.10 -13.97 -10.50
CA SER A 27 5.59 -15.01 -11.41
C SER A 27 6.90 -14.69 -12.15
N ASP A 28 7.38 -13.43 -12.09
CA ASP A 28 8.54 -12.94 -12.88
C ASP A 28 9.71 -12.40 -12.02
N LEU A 29 9.79 -12.79 -10.75
CA LEU A 29 10.76 -12.28 -9.76
C LEU A 29 12.18 -12.93 -9.86
N ALA A 30 12.60 -13.35 -11.06
CA ALA A 30 13.86 -14.07 -11.23
C ALA A 30 15.12 -13.17 -11.17
N SER A 31 14.98 -11.83 -11.13
CA SER A 31 16.11 -10.90 -11.17
C SER A 31 15.96 -9.71 -10.21
N ILE A 32 17.08 -9.23 -9.65
CA ILE A 32 17.15 -8.03 -8.78
C ILE A 32 16.45 -6.78 -9.35
N PRO A 33 16.62 -6.41 -10.64
CA PRO A 33 15.88 -5.28 -11.20
C PRO A 33 14.37 -5.52 -11.26
N SER A 34 13.92 -6.77 -11.51
CA SER A 34 12.50 -7.14 -11.46
C SER A 34 11.94 -7.03 -10.04
N LEU A 35 12.71 -7.45 -9.02
CA LEU A 35 12.37 -7.30 -7.61
C LEU A 35 12.18 -5.83 -7.20
N ILE A 36 13.09 -4.94 -7.62
CA ILE A 36 12.99 -3.50 -7.34
C ILE A 36 11.82 -2.88 -8.10
N GLY A 37 11.59 -3.29 -9.36
CA GLY A 37 10.44 -2.86 -10.15
C GLY A 37 9.11 -3.25 -9.50
N GLY A 38 8.94 -4.53 -9.14
CA GLY A 38 7.75 -5.02 -8.46
C GLY A 38 7.53 -4.37 -7.08
N PHE A 39 8.60 -4.05 -6.35
CA PHE A 39 8.51 -3.28 -5.11
C PHE A 39 7.95 -1.87 -5.32
N VAL A 40 8.45 -1.15 -6.33
CA VAL A 40 7.96 0.19 -6.71
C VAL A 40 6.49 0.15 -7.15
N GLU A 41 6.13 -0.84 -7.96
CA GLU A 41 4.75 -1.03 -8.43
C GLU A 41 3.82 -1.37 -7.27
N GLY A 42 4.23 -2.27 -6.37
CA GLY A 42 3.45 -2.64 -5.19
C GLY A 42 3.16 -1.45 -4.26
N ILE A 43 4.15 -0.59 -4.02
CA ILE A 43 3.93 0.64 -3.21
C ILE A 43 3.02 1.62 -3.96
N SER A 44 3.16 1.73 -5.28
CA SER A 44 2.30 2.60 -6.10
C SER A 44 0.83 2.16 -6.05
N ILE A 45 0.56 0.87 -6.16
CA ILE A 45 -0.79 0.30 -6.01
C ILE A 45 -1.32 0.53 -4.59
N SER A 46 -0.49 0.32 -3.57
CA SER A 46 -0.85 0.58 -2.16
C SER A 46 -1.27 2.05 -1.96
N ASN A 47 -0.56 3.00 -2.56
CA ASN A 47 -0.92 4.43 -2.50
C ASN A 47 -2.28 4.72 -3.15
N ILE A 48 -2.64 4.02 -4.23
CA ILE A 48 -3.96 4.16 -4.88
C ILE A 48 -5.07 3.66 -3.95
N LEU A 49 -4.89 2.48 -3.34
CA LEU A 49 -5.82 1.93 -2.37
C LEU A 49 -5.98 2.86 -1.16
N PHE A 50 -4.90 3.46 -0.67
CA PHE A 50 -4.96 4.47 0.38
C PHE A 50 -5.86 5.66 0.02
N GLY A 51 -5.76 6.18 -1.22
CA GLY A 51 -6.64 7.25 -1.71
C GLY A 51 -8.12 6.85 -1.69
N ILE A 52 -8.43 5.60 -2.01
CA ILE A 52 -9.79 5.05 -1.93
C ILE A 52 -10.26 4.97 -0.47
N THR A 53 -9.39 4.51 0.44
CA THR A 53 -9.68 4.45 1.88
C THR A 53 -9.99 5.82 2.46
N ILE A 54 -9.29 6.88 2.03
CA ILE A 54 -9.63 8.27 2.40
C ILE A 54 -11.02 8.66 1.88
N ALA A 55 -11.34 8.34 0.63
CA ALA A 55 -12.65 8.65 0.06
C ALA A 55 -13.78 7.91 0.80
N GLN A 56 -13.56 6.65 1.17
CA GLN A 56 -14.47 5.87 2.01
C GLN A 56 -14.63 6.49 3.40
N PHE A 57 -13.53 6.91 4.02
CA PHE A 57 -13.55 7.59 5.31
C PHE A 57 -14.33 8.92 5.23
N TYR A 58 -14.13 9.72 4.18
CA TYR A 58 -14.88 10.96 3.97
C TYR A 58 -16.39 10.71 3.87
N VAL A 59 -16.82 9.73 3.07
CA VAL A 59 -18.24 9.36 2.98
C VAL A 59 -18.77 8.84 4.32
N TYR A 60 -17.95 8.11 5.08
CA TYR A 60 -18.28 7.64 6.41
C TYR A 60 -18.48 8.81 7.39
N THR A 61 -17.63 9.85 7.35
CA THR A 61 -17.78 11.04 8.21
C THR A 61 -19.06 11.84 7.95
N GLN A 62 -19.68 11.73 6.78
CA GLN A 62 -20.96 12.38 6.49
C GLN A 62 -22.16 11.67 7.14
N ALA A 63 -22.03 10.40 7.50
CA ALA A 63 -23.08 9.60 8.14
C ALA A 63 -22.89 9.50 9.68
N TRP A 64 -22.02 10.34 10.26
CA TRP A 64 -21.53 10.16 11.63
C TRP A 64 -22.55 10.38 12.75
N ASP A 65 -23.73 10.90 12.44
CA ASP A 65 -24.68 11.41 13.45
C ASP A 65 -25.27 10.33 14.37
N ARG A 66 -25.26 9.06 13.94
CA ARG A 66 -25.83 7.92 14.70
C ARG A 66 -24.82 6.88 15.17
N ASP A 67 -23.56 7.01 14.79
CA ASP A 67 -22.57 5.96 15.07
C ASP A 67 -21.90 6.11 16.44
N PRO A 68 -21.62 4.99 17.12
CA PRO A 68 -21.01 5.00 18.45
C PRO A 68 -19.56 5.54 18.39
N LYS A 69 -19.17 6.28 19.44
CA LYS A 69 -17.88 6.99 19.53
C LYS A 69 -16.64 6.09 19.31
N TRP A 70 -16.72 4.81 19.68
CA TRP A 70 -15.62 3.87 19.49
C TRP A 70 -15.35 3.58 18.01
N LEU A 71 -16.39 3.51 17.18
CA LEU A 71 -16.26 3.23 15.74
C LEU A 71 -15.62 4.42 15.03
N LYS A 72 -15.94 5.64 15.48
CA LYS A 72 -15.29 6.88 15.04
C LYS A 72 -13.78 6.86 15.35
N CYS A 73 -13.44 6.52 16.59
CA CYS A 73 -12.04 6.45 17.05
C CYS A 73 -11.25 5.42 16.26
N LEU A 74 -11.82 4.22 16.07
CA LEU A 74 -11.19 3.14 15.31
C LEU A 74 -10.93 3.54 13.86
N ALA A 75 -11.91 4.15 13.18
CA ALA A 75 -11.75 4.61 11.80
C ALA A 75 -10.65 5.69 11.67
N THR A 76 -10.56 6.61 12.63
CA THR A 76 -9.48 7.63 12.65
C THR A 76 -8.10 6.99 12.91
N ILE A 77 -8.00 6.03 13.82
CA ILE A 77 -6.75 5.31 14.09
C ILE A 77 -6.27 4.55 12.85
N ILE A 78 -7.17 3.89 12.12
CA ILE A 78 -6.83 3.19 10.87
C ILE A 78 -6.21 4.15 9.86
N ILE A 79 -6.84 5.31 9.62
CA ILE A 79 -6.30 6.31 8.68
C ILE A 79 -4.93 6.82 9.14
N LEU A 80 -4.73 7.06 10.44
CA LEU A 80 -3.44 7.50 10.97
C LEU A 80 -2.35 6.43 10.79
N LEU A 81 -2.67 5.17 11.07
CA LEU A 81 -1.74 4.06 10.91
C LEU A 81 -1.34 3.88 9.43
N GLU A 82 -2.33 4.01 8.54
CA GLU A 82 -2.12 3.93 7.10
C GLU A 82 -1.22 5.07 6.59
N ILE A 83 -1.42 6.31 7.07
CA ILE A 83 -0.54 7.44 6.74
C ILE A 83 0.91 7.14 7.15
N VAL A 84 1.13 6.64 8.37
CA VAL A 84 2.48 6.31 8.86
C VAL A 84 3.12 5.24 7.99
N TYR A 85 2.36 4.18 7.65
CA TYR A 85 2.82 3.11 6.78
C TYR A 85 3.16 3.61 5.37
N THR A 86 2.31 4.44 4.77
CA THR A 86 2.53 5.02 3.44
C THR A 86 3.75 5.92 3.41
N VAL A 87 3.96 6.77 4.43
CA VAL A 87 5.15 7.65 4.52
C VAL A 87 6.42 6.82 4.62
N PHE A 88 6.40 5.78 5.44
CA PHE A 88 7.53 4.88 5.62
C PHE A 88 7.88 4.13 4.33
N SER A 89 6.85 3.58 3.67
CA SER A 89 6.99 2.85 2.41
C SER A 89 7.53 3.75 1.30
N ASN A 90 7.02 4.99 1.15
CA ASN A 90 7.54 5.94 0.16
C ASN A 90 8.99 6.35 0.46
N ARG A 91 9.36 6.49 1.74
CA ARG A 91 10.76 6.77 2.13
C ARG A 91 11.68 5.62 1.76
N ALA A 92 11.26 4.39 2.00
CA ALA A 92 12.00 3.19 1.60
C ALA A 92 12.13 3.09 0.07
N GLN A 93 11.06 3.37 -0.67
CA GLN A 93 11.08 3.42 -2.14
C GLN A 93 12.10 4.43 -2.66
N TYR A 94 12.14 5.65 -2.11
CA TYR A 94 13.13 6.64 -2.50
C TYR A 94 14.58 6.16 -2.27
N PHE A 95 14.83 5.50 -1.14
CA PHE A 95 16.16 4.98 -0.81
C PHE A 95 16.61 3.86 -1.76
N TYR A 96 15.75 2.86 -1.99
CA TYR A 96 16.09 1.72 -2.84
C TYR A 96 16.03 2.02 -4.34
N SER A 97 15.24 3.00 -4.79
CA SER A 97 15.14 3.35 -6.21
C SER A 97 16.13 4.42 -6.66
N VAL A 98 16.44 5.41 -5.81
CA VAL A 98 17.29 6.55 -6.22
C VAL A 98 18.72 6.39 -5.72
N LEU A 99 18.91 6.06 -4.43
CA LEU A 99 20.24 6.00 -3.83
C LEU A 99 20.98 4.69 -4.15
N ALA A 100 20.25 3.58 -4.35
CA ALA A 100 20.87 2.30 -4.70
C ALA A 100 21.44 2.25 -6.13
N ILE A 101 21.05 3.18 -7.02
CA ILE A 101 21.65 3.31 -8.36
C ILE A 101 23.13 3.73 -8.25
N GLU A 102 23.44 4.60 -7.29
CA GLU A 102 24.80 5.12 -7.10
C GLU A 102 25.70 4.16 -6.33
N ASN A 103 25.13 3.26 -5.50
CA ASN A 103 25.89 2.23 -4.79
C ASN A 103 25.05 0.97 -4.53
N PRO A 104 25.24 -0.12 -5.31
CA PRO A 104 24.45 -1.34 -5.17
C PRO A 104 24.71 -2.09 -3.84
N ALA A 105 25.77 -1.75 -3.10
CA ALA A 105 26.03 -2.31 -1.77
C ALA A 105 24.99 -1.90 -0.72
N LEU A 106 24.24 -0.80 -0.97
CA LEU A 106 23.16 -0.34 -0.10
C LEU A 106 21.93 -1.25 -0.15
N LEU A 107 21.77 -2.06 -1.21
CA LEU A 107 20.68 -3.06 -1.30
C LEU A 107 20.80 -4.16 -0.23
N PHE A 108 22.02 -4.44 0.22
CA PHE A 108 22.29 -5.44 1.27
C PHE A 108 22.30 -4.85 2.68
N LYS A 109 22.20 -3.53 2.80
CA LYS A 109 22.19 -2.84 4.08
C LYS A 109 20.77 -2.41 4.42
N ILE A 110 20.10 -3.28 5.18
CA ILE A 110 18.76 -3.06 5.71
C ILE A 110 18.84 -1.98 6.78
N ASP A 111 18.49 -0.74 6.46
CA ASP A 111 18.27 0.25 7.52
C ASP A 111 16.92 0.02 8.23
N TRP A 112 15.96 -0.69 7.59
CA TRP A 112 14.61 -0.94 8.14
C TRP A 112 13.92 -2.09 7.34
N SER A 113 13.91 -3.33 7.87
CA SER A 113 13.27 -4.63 7.45
C SER A 113 12.57 -4.70 6.06
N VAL A 114 12.89 -5.63 5.13
CA VAL A 114 12.81 -7.12 5.15
C VAL A 114 13.98 -7.71 4.32
N PRO A 115 14.67 -8.78 4.78
CA PRO A 115 15.71 -9.43 3.99
C PRO A 115 15.13 -10.23 2.82
N VAL A 116 15.56 -9.90 1.60
CA VAL A 116 15.41 -10.79 0.45
C VAL A 116 16.40 -11.93 0.63
N CYS A 117 15.92 -13.09 1.05
CA CYS A 117 16.72 -14.31 1.06
C CYS A 117 16.91 -14.78 -0.40
N SER A 118 18.06 -14.48 -1.01
CA SER A 118 18.51 -15.20 -2.20
C SER A 118 19.23 -16.47 -1.75
N SER A 119 18.54 -17.61 -1.77
CA SER A 119 19.19 -18.93 -1.65
C SER A 119 20.02 -19.18 -2.90
N THR A 120 21.35 -19.09 -2.74
CA THR A 120 22.37 -19.62 -3.68
C THR A 120 22.18 -21.10 -3.96
#